data_AF-A0A519HSA1-F1
#
_entry.id   AF-A0A519HSA1-F1
#
_cell.length_a   1.000
_cell.length_b   1.000
_cell.length_c   1.000
_cell.angle_alpha   90.00
_cell.angle_beta   90.00
_cell.angle_gamma   90.00
#
_symmetry.space_group_name_H-M   'P 1'
#
loop_
_entity.id
_entity.type
_entity.pdbx_description
1 polymer ?
#
loop_
_entity_poly.entity_id
_entity_poly.type
_entity_poly.pdbx_seq_one_letter_code
_entity_poly.pdbx_strand_id
1 'polypeptide(L)' 'MPLYQLKYLSTAAAETIDVEDAEEAETQARRRLLFRDPGFAIAVLAEGRELCRVIQKPRDDLHMRTA' A
#
# COMPACT_ATOMS: atom_id res chain seq x y z
N MET A 1 18.56 -0.93 11.79
CA MET A 1 17.62 -1.12 10.67
C MET A 1 16.73 0.11 10.58
N PRO A 2 16.47 0.66 9.39
CA PRO A 2 15.57 1.80 9.24
C PRO A 2 14.14 1.43 9.69
N LEU A 3 13.46 2.36 10.37
CA LEU A 3 12.10 2.14 10.84
C LEU A 3 11.11 2.43 9.71
N TYR A 4 10.39 1.40 9.25
CA TYR A 4 9.38 1.54 8.21
C TYR A 4 7.97 1.67 8.79
N GLN A 5 7.15 2.50 8.17
CA GLN A 5 5.76 2.73 8.54
C GLN A 5 4.85 2.72 7.32
N LEU A 6 3.68 2.10 7.46
CA LEU A 6 2.60 2.11 6.50
C LEU A 6 1.54 3.11 6.96
N LYS A 7 1.39 4.22 6.25
CA LYS A 7 0.35 5.22 6.51
C LYS A 7 -0.81 5.00 5.56
N TYR A 8 -1.97 4.68 6.11
CA TYR A 8 -3.19 4.45 5.35
C TYR A 8 -3.80 5.81 5.01
N LEU A 9 -3.67 6.30 3.78
CA LEU A 9 -4.03 7.68 3.43
C LEU A 9 -5.54 7.96 3.48
N SER A 10 -6.35 6.92 3.35
CA SER A 10 -7.80 7.02 3.46
C SER A 10 -8.29 7.06 4.93
N THR A 11 -7.39 6.86 5.90
CA THR A 11 -7.69 6.91 7.33
C THR A 11 -6.60 7.70 8.08
N ALA A 12 -6.77 7.95 9.38
CA ALA A 12 -5.70 8.53 10.20
C ALA A 12 -4.75 7.45 10.76
N ALA A 13 -4.82 6.22 10.25
CA ALA A 13 -4.06 5.10 10.80
C ALA A 13 -2.64 5.05 10.21
N ALA A 14 -1.69 4.67 11.06
CA ALA A 14 -0.34 4.31 10.67
C ALA A 14 0.10 3.05 11.42
N GLU A 15 0.85 2.20 10.75
CA GLU A 15 1.36 0.95 11.30
C GLU A 15 2.85 0.87 11.08
N THR A 16 3.61 0.63 12.15
CA THR A 16 5.05 0.37 12.06
C THR A 16 5.26 -1.09 11.67
N ILE A 17 6.11 -1.35 10.68
CA ILE A 17 6.44 -2.69 10.21
C ILE A 17 7.93 -2.96 10.39
N ASP A 18 8.25 -4.21 10.73
CA ASP A 18 9.62 -4.70 10.83
C ASP A 18 9.94 -5.46 9.54
N VAL A 19 10.75 -4.83 8.68
CA VAL A 19 11.14 -5.33 7.35
C VAL A 19 12.58 -4.91 7.08
N GLU A 20 13.27 -5.68 6.25
CA GLU A 20 14.70 -5.50 6.02
C GLU A 20 14.97 -4.31 5.09
N ASP A 21 14.07 -4.06 4.14
CA ASP A 21 14.22 -3.04 3.11
C ASP A 21 12.89 -2.43 2.62
N ALA A 22 13.00 -1.44 1.75
CA ALA A 22 11.85 -0.70 1.22
C ALA A 22 11.00 -1.52 0.23
N GLU A 23 11.57 -2.52 -0.44
CA GLU A 23 10.85 -3.39 -1.37
C GLU A 23 9.93 -4.35 -0.60
N GLU A 24 10.41 -4.88 0.52
CA GLU A 24 9.56 -5.63 1.46
C GLU A 24 8.46 -4.76 2.05
N ALA A 25 8.78 -3.52 2.43
CA ALA A 25 7.80 -2.55 2.94
C ALA A 25 6.69 -2.28 1.90
N GLU A 26 7.05 -2.11 0.63
CA GLU A 26 6.10 -1.95 -0.46
C GLU A 26 5.26 -3.21 -0.69
N THR A 27 5.88 -4.39 -0.63
CA THR A 27 5.19 -5.67 -0.75
C THR A 27 4.14 -5.84 0.36
N GLN A 28 4.50 -5.48 1.59
CA GLN A 28 3.60 -5.45 2.74
C GLN A 28 2.44 -4.46 2.56
N ALA A 29 2.70 -3.27 1.99
CA ALA A 29 1.67 -2.30 1.64
C ALA A 29 0.69 -2.85 0.58
N ARG A 30 1.23 -3.45 -0.49
CA ARG A 30 0.43 -4.08 -1.57
C ARG A 30 -0.46 -5.19 -1.03
N ARG A 31 0.06 -6.07 -0.17
CA ARG A 31 -0.72 -7.16 0.46
C ARG A 31 -1.90 -6.63 1.27
N ARG A 32 -1.72 -5.53 2.01
CA ARG A 32 -2.80 -4.89 2.80
C ARG A 32 -3.87 -4.23 1.92
N LEU A 33 -3.50 -3.80 0.71
CA LEU A 33 -4.43 -3.20 -0.25
C LEU A 33 -5.32 -4.23 -0.96
N LEU A 34 -4.90 -5.51 -1.05
CA LEU A 34 -5.65 -6.56 -1.78
C LEU A 34 -7.11 -6.75 -1.32
N PHE A 35 -7.42 -6.40 -0.07
CA PHE A 35 -8.75 -6.54 0.53
C PHE A 35 -9.43 -5.18 0.79
N ARG A 36 -8.93 -4.10 0.20
CA ARG A 36 -9.48 -2.75 0.35
C ARG A 36 -10.21 -2.31 -0.91
N ASP A 37 -11.09 -1.34 -0.74
CA ASP A 37 -11.83 -0.73 -1.83
C ASP A 37 -10.89 -0.08 -2.86
N PRO A 38 -11.28 -0.02 -4.13
CA PRO A 38 -10.58 0.78 -5.13
C PRO A 38 -10.42 2.24 -4.67
N GLY A 39 -9.25 2.81 -4.94
CA GLY A 39 -8.91 4.17 -4.50
C GLY A 39 -8.32 4.24 -3.08
N PHE A 40 -8.33 3.15 -2.32
CA PHE A 40 -7.61 3.08 -1.06
C PHE A 40 -6.10 3.19 -1.31
N ALA A 41 -5.39 3.98 -0.51
CA ALA A 41 -3.95 4.18 -0.70
C ALA A 41 -3.16 4.01 0.60
N ILE A 42 -1.97 3.42 0.49
CA ILE A 42 -1.00 3.28 1.58
C ILE A 42 0.31 3.92 1.13
N ALA A 43 0.81 4.85 1.94
CA ALA A 43 2.15 5.40 1.80
C ALA A 43 3.13 4.60 2.67
N VAL A 44 4.29 4.27 2.12
CA VAL A 44 5.42 3.68 2.84
C VAL A 44 6.34 4.82 3.26
N LEU A 45 6.61 4.92 4.55
CA LEU A 45 7.52 5.89 5.13
C LEU A 45 8.73 5.18 5.73
N ALA A 46 9.90 5.79 5.62
CA ALA A 46 11.08 5.43 6.38
C ALA A 46 11.53 6.65 7.19
N GLU A 47 11.64 6.50 8.51
CA GLU A 47 12.04 7.58 9.42
C GLU A 47 11.20 8.87 9.22
N GLY A 48 9.91 8.71 8.95
CA GLY A 48 8.96 9.82 8.73
C GLY A 48 8.99 10.45 7.33
N ARG A 49 9.81 9.95 6.40
CA ARG A 49 9.84 10.38 5.00
C ARG A 49 9.11 9.39 4.12
N GLU A 50 8.19 9.87 3.29
CA GLU A 50 7.52 9.04 2.29
C GLU A 50 8.51 8.58 1.22
N LEU A 51 8.62 7.26 1.05
CA LEU A 51 9.44 6.62 0.02
C LEU A 51 8.61 6.33 -1.22
N CYS A 52 7.47 5.66 -1.04
CA CYS A 52 6.57 5.31 -2.13
C CYS A 52 5.12 5.28 -1.65
N ARG A 53 4.21 5.29 -2.61
CA ARG A 53 2.77 5.23 -2.37
C ARG A 53 2.15 4.20 -3.30
N VAL A 54 1.39 3.28 -2.69
CA VAL A 54 0.66 2.25 -3.41
C VAL A 54 -0.83 2.58 -3.33
N ILE A 55 -1.52 2.49 -4.47
CA ILE A 55 -2.95 2.76 -4.59
C ILE A 55 -3.62 1.48 -5.08
N GLN A 56 -4.67 1.06 -4.39
CA GLN A 56 -5.52 -0.03 -4.84
C GLN A 56 -6.25 0.44 -6.09
N LYS A 57 -5.83 -0.11 -7.22
CA LYS A 57 -6.56 0.09 -8.47
C LYS A 57 -7.89 -0.68 -8.38
N PRO A 58 -8.92 -0.23 -9.11
CA PRO A 58 -10.04 -1.11 -9.38
C PRO A 58 -9.49 -2.46 -9.83
N ARG A 59 -10.05 -3.56 -9.33
CA ARG A 59 -10.02 -4.77 -10.13
C ARG A 59 -10.74 -4.34 -11.40
N ASP A 60 -10.01 -4.14 -12.48
CA ASP A 60 -10.57 -4.37 -13.81
C ASP A 60 -11.04 -5.83 -13.75
N ASP A 61 -12.24 -6.02 -13.22
CA ASP A 61 -13.06 -7.14 -13.56
C ASP A 61 -13.19 -7.01 -15.06
N LEU A 62 -12.33 -7.76 -15.75
CA LEU A 62 -12.33 -7.99 -17.18
C LEU A 62 -13.63 -8.73 -17.53
N HIS A 63 -14.77 -8.12 -17.23
CA HIS A 63 -16.08 -8.56 -17.64
C HIS A 63 -16.45 -7.78 -18.89
N MET A 64 -16.09 -8.45 -19.99
CA MET A 64 -16.95 -8.71 -21.15
C MET A 64 -17.43 -7.50 -21.94
N ARG A 65 -17.04 -7.48 -23.21
CA ARG A 65 -18.02 -7.53 -24.31
C ARG A 65 -17.46 -8.30 -25.50
N THR A 66 -18.06 -9.46 -25.70
CA THR A 66 -18.31 -10.15 -26.97
C THR A 66 -18.34 -9.22 -28.18
N ALA A 67 -17.59 -9.60 -29.21
CA ALA A 67 -17.99 -9.55 -30.62
C ALA A 67 -17.23 -10.67 -31.36
#